data_AF-A0A380WU89-F1
#
_entry.id   AF-A0A380WU89-F1
#
_cell.length_a   1.000
_cell.length_b   1.000
_cell.length_c   1.000
_cell.angle_alpha   90.00
_cell.angle_beta   90.00
_cell.angle_gamma   90.00
#
_symmetry.space_group_name_H-M   'P 1'
#
loop_
_entity.id
_entity.type
_entity.pdbx_description
1 polymer ?
#
loop_
_entity_poly.entity_id
_entity_poly.type
_entity_poly.pdbx_seq_one_letter_code
_entity_poly.pdbx_strand_id
1 'polypeptide(L)'
;MLVIQIRNGRTIASSKIPKKGIISFIKSAGITAYRNSLKLSKEKGIKSIAFPLISAGIYGFPEKDAFFVAKRTIDEFLKDNEMEVYLSTFVKDILSLIMG
;
A
#
# COMPACT_ATOMS: atom_id res chain seq x y z
N MET A 1 14.59 2.03 1.68
CA MET A 1 13.21 1.63 1.37
C MET A 1 12.42 1.62 2.66
N LEU A 2 11.46 2.52 2.80
CA LEU A 2 10.49 2.54 3.88
C LEU A 2 9.34 1.59 3.53
N VAL A 3 8.83 0.86 4.52
CA VAL A 3 7.65 0.02 4.39
C VAL A 3 6.58 0.58 5.30
N ILE A 4 5.36 0.68 4.81
CA ILE A 4 4.23 1.26 5.55
C ILE A 4 3.14 0.20 5.59
N GLN A 5 2.78 -0.25 6.78
CA GLN A 5 1.63 -1.14 6.94
C GLN A 5 0.35 -0.31 7.03
N ILE A 6 -0.62 -0.61 6.17
CA ILE A 6 -1.98 -0.10 6.26
C ILE A 6 -2.81 -1.13 7.02
N ARG A 7 -3.51 -0.67 8.05
CA ARG A 7 -4.47 -1.45 8.85
C ARG A 7 -5.74 -0.62 8.93
N ASN A 8 -6.89 -1.27 9.16
CA ASN A 8 -8.21 -0.63 9.23
C ASN A 8 -8.20 0.70 10.03
N GLY A 9 -8.01 1.84 9.34
CA GLY A 9 -7.92 3.17 9.93
C GLY A 9 -6.58 3.58 10.58
N ARG A 10 -5.53 2.74 10.56
CA ARG A 10 -4.20 3.03 11.12
C ARG A 10 -3.09 2.83 10.10
N THR A 11 -2.04 3.62 10.24
CA THR A 11 -0.83 3.49 9.42
C THR A 11 0.39 3.34 10.31
N ILE A 12 1.22 2.33 10.02
CA ILE A 12 2.40 2.01 10.84
C ILE A 12 3.63 2.00 9.94
N ALA A 13 4.62 2.84 10.24
CA ALA A 13 5.93 2.75 9.62
C ALA A 13 6.65 1.47 10.09
N SER A 14 7.23 0.73 9.15
CA SER A 14 7.97 -0.51 9.38
C SER A 14 9.26 -0.53 8.56
N SER A 15 10.28 -1.17 9.10
CA SER A 15 11.51 -1.50 8.37
C SER A 15 11.48 -2.89 7.74
N LYS A 16 10.41 -3.68 7.95
CA LYS A 16 10.29 -5.08 7.52
C LYS A 16 9.00 -5.30 6.71
N ILE A 17 9.15 -5.92 5.53
CA ILE A 17 8.06 -6.60 4.82
C ILE A 17 7.93 -8.01 5.46
N PRO A 18 6.73 -8.51 5.80
CA PRO A 18 6.59 -9.87 6.30
C PRO A 18 7.09 -10.88 5.27
N LYS A 19 7.83 -11.89 5.74
CA LYS A 19 8.43 -12.93 4.89
C LYS A 19 7.42 -13.91 4.29
N LYS A 20 6.16 -13.88 4.74
CA LYS A 20 5.07 -14.77 4.29
C LYS A 20 4.01 -13.91 3.62
N GLY A 21 4.16 -13.67 2.31
CA GLY A 21 3.26 -12.87 1.50
C GLY A 21 3.68 -12.87 0.04
N ILE A 22 2.72 -12.93 -0.87
CA ILE A 22 3.02 -12.77 -2.29
C ILE A 22 3.38 -11.30 -2.52
N ILE A 23 4.65 -11.05 -2.82
CA ILE A 23 5.12 -9.76 -3.31
C ILE A 23 4.68 -9.67 -4.77
N SER A 24 3.51 -9.12 -4.99
CA SER A 24 3.06 -8.80 -6.34
C SER A 24 3.50 -7.37 -6.64
N PHE A 25 4.59 -7.22 -7.40
CA PHE A 25 5.09 -5.93 -7.88
C PHE A 25 4.14 -5.36 -8.94
N ILE A 26 3.03 -4.78 -8.50
CA ILE A 26 2.16 -4.04 -9.42
C ILE A 26 2.73 -2.64 -9.54
N LYS A 27 3.20 -2.31 -10.74
CA LYS A 27 3.59 -0.94 -11.11
C LYS A 27 2.31 -0.12 -11.30
N SER A 28 1.66 0.29 -10.20
CA SER A 28 0.34 0.92 -10.23
C SER A 28 0.34 2.34 -9.67
N ALA A 29 -0.33 3.27 -10.36
CA ALA A 29 -0.54 4.64 -9.91
C ALA A 29 -2.04 4.98 -9.71
N GLY A 30 -2.96 3.99 -9.72
CA GLY A 30 -4.40 4.25 -9.75
C GLY A 30 -5.25 3.31 -8.89
N ILE A 31 -6.41 3.81 -8.45
CA ILE A 31 -7.40 3.13 -7.58
C ILE A 31 -7.78 1.74 -8.10
N THR A 32 -8.04 1.61 -9.41
CA THR A 32 -8.45 0.35 -10.04
C THR A 32 -7.42 -0.77 -9.86
N ALA A 33 -6.14 -0.44 -9.94
CA ALA A 33 -5.08 -1.44 -9.78
C ALA A 33 -5.02 -1.97 -8.35
N TYR A 34 -5.11 -1.09 -7.34
CA TYR A 34 -5.20 -1.52 -5.93
C TYR A 34 -6.40 -2.43 -5.70
N ARG A 35 -7.60 -2.03 -6.14
CA ARG A 35 -8.83 -2.81 -5.95
C ARG A 35 -8.75 -4.20 -6.60
N ASN A 36 -8.33 -4.27 -7.86
CA ASN A 36 -8.25 -5.53 -8.59
C ASN A 36 -7.25 -6.50 -7.93
N SER A 37 -6.10 -5.99 -7.51
CA SER A 37 -5.06 -6.82 -6.90
C SER A 37 -5.42 -7.28 -5.50
N LEU A 38 -6.09 -6.44 -4.71
CA LEU A 38 -6.63 -6.82 -3.40
C LEU A 38 -7.71 -7.91 -3.55
N LYS A 39 -8.64 -7.73 -4.49
CA LYS A 39 -9.68 -8.72 -4.79
C LYS A 39 -9.08 -10.05 -5.24
N LEU A 40 -8.16 -10.03 -6.21
CA LEU A 40 -7.47 -11.22 -6.70
C LEU A 40 -6.68 -11.93 -5.59
N SER A 41 -6.05 -11.15 -4.70
CA SER A 41 -5.31 -11.69 -3.56
C SER A 41 -6.23 -12.42 -2.60
N LYS A 42 -7.40 -11.84 -2.29
CA LYS A 42 -8.42 -12.49 -1.48
C LYS A 42 -8.92 -13.78 -2.13
N GLU A 43 -9.26 -13.75 -3.42
CA GLU A 43 -9.73 -14.92 -4.17
C GLU A 43 -8.70 -16.07 -4.17
N LYS A 44 -7.41 -15.73 -4.15
CA LYS A 44 -6.30 -16.70 -4.08
C LYS A 44 -5.89 -17.09 -2.65
N GLY A 45 -6.60 -16.65 -1.61
CA GLY A 45 -6.27 -16.94 -0.21
C GLY A 45 -4.95 -16.32 0.27
N ILE A 46 -4.48 -15.28 -0.40
CA ILE A 46 -3.24 -14.56 -0.06
C ILE A 46 -3.51 -13.69 1.17
N LYS A 47 -2.76 -13.94 2.24
CA LYS A 47 -2.95 -13.24 3.53
C LYS A 47 -2.25 -11.90 3.62
N SER A 48 -1.25 -11.66 2.75
CA SER A 48 -0.47 -10.43 2.77
C SER A 48 0.06 -10.04 1.40
N ILE A 49 0.06 -8.73 1.12
CA ILE A 49 0.47 -8.12 -0.15
C ILE A 49 1.24 -6.82 0.09
N ALA A 50 2.25 -6.55 -0.74
CA ALA A 50 3.02 -5.32 -0.73
C ALA A 50 2.96 -4.61 -2.10
N PHE A 51 2.65 -3.31 -2.10
CA PHE A 51 2.61 -2.48 -3.30
C PHE A 51 3.76 -1.45 -3.30
N PRO A 52 4.46 -1.25 -4.44
CA PRO A 52 5.39 -0.15 -4.57
C PRO A 52 4.66 1.18 -4.80
N LEU A 53 5.04 2.23 -4.06
CA LEU A 53 4.61 3.64 -4.26
C LEU A 53 5.47 4.38 -5.31
N ILE A 54 6.42 3.69 -5.95
CA ILE A 54 7.53 4.26 -6.74
C ILE A 54 7.07 5.00 -8.01
N SER A 55 5.83 4.82 -8.46
CA SER A 55 5.32 5.41 -9.70
C SER A 55 4.85 6.86 -9.60
N ALA A 56 4.73 7.44 -8.38
CA ALA A 56 4.16 8.77 -8.21
C ALA A 56 5.07 9.90 -8.74
N GLY A 57 6.38 9.85 -8.47
CA GLY A 57 7.31 10.92 -8.85
C GLY A 57 7.67 11.00 -10.34
N ILE A 58 7.53 9.91 -11.12
CA ILE A 58 8.00 9.88 -12.52
C ILE A 58 7.04 10.60 -13.48
N TYR A 59 5.74 10.66 -13.16
CA TYR A 59 4.71 11.24 -14.02
C TYR A 59 4.16 12.59 -13.50
N GLY A 60 4.84 13.21 -12.53
CA GLY A 60 4.41 14.49 -11.96
C GLY A 60 3.20 14.42 -11.02
N PHE A 61 2.81 13.21 -10.57
CA PHE A 61 1.74 13.05 -9.60
C PHE A 61 2.30 13.24 -8.19
N PRO A 62 1.78 14.18 -7.37
CA PRO A 62 2.33 14.42 -6.05
C PRO A 62 2.33 13.15 -5.20
N GLU A 63 3.48 12.80 -4.64
CA GLU A 63 3.66 11.53 -3.92
C GLU A 63 2.78 11.40 -2.68
N LYS A 64 2.46 12.54 -2.04
CA LYS A 64 1.51 12.60 -0.92
C LYS A 64 0.10 12.21 -1.37
N ASP A 65 -0.33 12.69 -2.54
CA ASP A 65 -1.63 12.36 -3.09
C ASP A 65 -1.69 10.87 -3.48
N ALA A 66 -0.59 10.32 -4.02
CA ALA A 66 -0.51 8.90 -4.33
C ALA A 66 -0.66 8.04 -3.08
N PHE A 67 0.01 8.44 -2.00
CA PHE A 67 -0.13 7.80 -0.71
C PHE A 67 -1.57 7.83 -0.21
N PHE A 68 -2.25 8.98 -0.26
CA PHE A 68 -3.64 9.09 0.19
C PHE A 68 -4.62 8.29 -0.67
N VAL A 69 -4.45 8.27 -1.99
CA VAL A 69 -5.25 7.46 -2.90
C VAL A 69 -5.08 5.96 -2.60
N ALA A 70 -3.83 5.51 -2.41
CA ALA A 70 -3.53 4.14 -2.04
C ALA A 70 -4.12 3.79 -0.67
N LYS A 71 -3.83 4.60 0.35
CA LYS A 71 -4.30 4.41 1.73
C LYS A 71 -5.83 4.31 1.78
N ARG A 72 -6.54 5.27 1.17
CA ARG A 72 -8.01 5.28 1.16
C ARG A 72 -8.57 4.01 0.51
N THR A 73 -8.02 3.62 -0.63
CA THR A 73 -8.48 2.43 -1.35
C THR A 73 -8.25 1.15 -0.55
N ILE A 74 -7.10 1.06 0.12
CA ILE A 74 -6.75 -0.08 0.98
C ILE A 74 -7.62 -0.10 2.24
N ASP A 75 -7.79 1.04 2.92
CA ASP A 75 -8.65 1.15 4.10
C ASP A 75 -10.10 0.76 3.77
N GLU A 76 -10.64 1.24 2.64
CA GLU A 76 -11.98 0.84 2.16
C GLU A 76 -12.09 -0.67 1.98
N PHE A 77 -11.08 -1.32 1.41
CA PHE A 77 -11.07 -2.77 1.25
C PHE A 77 -10.96 -3.51 2.60
N LEU A 78 -10.11 -3.03 3.51
CA LEU A 78 -9.86 -3.68 4.79
C LEU A 78 -11.02 -3.58 5.79
N LYS A 79 -12.07 -2.78 5.51
CA LYS A 79 -13.30 -2.76 6.32
C LYS A 79 -14.01 -4.11 6.34
N ASP A 80 -14.03 -4.79 5.20
CA ASP A 80 -14.78 -6.04 5.00
C ASP A 80 -13.87 -7.26 4.80
N ASN A 81 -12.55 -7.08 4.89
CA ASN A 81 -11.55 -8.08 4.52
C ASN A 81 -10.36 -8.10 5.47
N GLU A 82 -10.01 -9.27 5.99
CA GLU A 82 -8.78 -9.48 6.74
C GLU A 82 -7.60 -9.75 5.79
N MET A 83 -6.67 -8.81 5.70
CA MET A 83 -5.44 -8.94 4.91
C MET A 83 -4.36 -8.00 5.46
N GLU A 84 -3.10 -8.41 5.42
CA GLU A 84 -1.98 -7.51 5.72
C GLU A 84 -1.53 -6.79 4.45
N VAL A 85 -1.66 -5.47 4.41
CA VAL A 85 -1.29 -4.67 3.23
C VAL A 85 -0.15 -3.73 3.55
N TYR A 86 0.86 -3.71 2.68
CA TYR A 86 2.05 -2.89 2.80
C TYR A 86 2.24 -1.98 1.60
N LEU A 87 2.75 -0.76 1.83
CA LEU A 87 3.24 0.14 0.80
C LEU A 87 4.77 0.28 0.96
N SER A 88 5.54 0.09 -0.11
CA SER A 88 6.99 0.33 -0.11
C SER A 88 7.33 1.62 -0.86
N THR A 89 8.14 2.48 -0.25
CA THR A 89 8.53 3.78 -0.82
C THR A 89 10.00 4.09 -0.53
N PHE A 90 10.62 4.95 -1.33
CA PHE A 90 11.96 5.50 -1.05
C PHE A 90 11.89 6.94 -0.49
N VAL A 91 10.69 7.51 -0.45
CA VAL A 91 10.42 8.88 -0.07
C VAL A 91 10.42 9.01 1.45
N LYS A 92 11.29 9.86 1.99
CA LYS A 92 11.45 10.06 3.44
C LYS A 92 10.31 10.90 4.03
N ASP A 93 9.73 11.83 3.26
CA ASP A 93 8.72 12.77 3.73
C ASP A 93 7.36 12.15 4.05
N ILE A 94 7.11 10.91 3.62
CA ILE A 94 5.89 10.17 3.98
C ILE A 94 5.87 9.84 5.48
N LEU A 95 7.03 9.71 6.14
CA LEU A 95 7.07 9.51 7.60
C LEU A 95 6.42 10.68 8.35
N SER A 96 6.75 11.90 7.96
CA SER A 96 6.18 13.11 8.57
C SER A 96 4.66 13.20 8.39
N LEU A 97 4.12 12.61 7.32
CA LEU A 97 2.67 12.55 7.07
C LEU A 97 1.94 11.52 7.94
N ILE A 98 2.63 10.47 8.35
CA ILE A 98 2.07 9.39 9.18
C ILE A 98 2.18 9.73 10.68
N MET A 99 3.20 10.52 11.05
CA MET A 99 3.52 10.86 12.43
C MET A 99 2.90 12.18 12.91
N GLY A 100 2.38 13.01 12.00
CA GLY A 100 1.61 14.22 12.32
C GLY A 100 0.13 13.93 12.46
#